data_AF-A0A0L7LZ41-F1
#
_entry.id   AF-A0A0L7LZ41-F1
#
_cell.length_a   1.000
_cell.length_b   1.000
_cell.length_c   1.000
_cell.angle_alpha   90.00
_cell.angle_beta   90.00
_cell.angle_gamma   90.00
#
_symmetry.space_group_name_H-M   'P 1'
#
loop_
_entity.id
_entity.type
_entity.pdbx_description
1 polymer ?
#
loop_
_entity_poly.entity_id
_entity_poly.type
_entity_poly.pdbx_seq_one_letter_code
_entity_poly.pdbx_strand_id
1 'polypeptide(L)'
;MDKAICYEFITQPLIIYEEDINISAQQFDCIVWIVGILCTHINLLDNENYNNIALKLTQHANKLLKKKDQCIGVLKCSHLYWENKKYRNSNKVIECLQKSIKNAEIAIQSNNDNIILFTYMLDKYLYYYEAQNIDVSEETLHYLIDICQDYYNKTNDDTNFKQEYKKVIKYVHDKQKNSNVFQKINIDTSILRS
;
A
#
# COMPACT_ATOMS: atom_id res chain seq x y z
N MET A 1 17.40 -10.06 24.42
CA MET A 1 15.93 -9.99 24.57
C MET A 1 15.38 -11.37 24.26
N ASP A 2 14.56 -11.91 25.16
CA ASP A 2 13.94 -13.23 24.98
C ASP A 2 12.90 -13.19 23.84
N LYS A 3 12.80 -14.25 23.04
CA LYS A 3 11.82 -14.38 21.95
C LYS A 3 10.39 -14.33 22.48
N ALA A 4 10.15 -14.96 23.64
CA ALA A 4 8.83 -14.97 24.26
C ALA A 4 8.40 -13.55 24.67
N ILE A 5 9.31 -12.80 25.30
CA ILE A 5 9.10 -11.39 25.65
C ILE A 5 8.82 -10.58 24.39
N CYS A 6 9.63 -10.72 23.34
CA CYS A 6 9.41 -10.00 22.09
C CYS A 6 8.03 -10.29 21.48
N TYR A 7 7.59 -11.54 21.49
CA TYR A 7 6.27 -11.92 20.99
C TYR A 7 5.15 -11.27 21.80
N GLU A 8 5.22 -11.36 23.13
CA GLU A 8 4.24 -10.74 24.03
C GLU A 8 4.13 -9.24 23.80
N PHE A 9 5.26 -8.52 23.77
CA PHE A 9 5.30 -7.07 23.51
C PHE A 9 4.65 -6.68 22.18
N ILE A 10 4.72 -7.54 21.16
CA ILE A 10 4.09 -7.29 19.84
C ILE A 10 2.60 -7.63 19.87
N THR A 11 2.19 -8.65 20.63
CA THR A 11 0.78 -9.07 20.68
C THR A 11 -0.07 -8.25 21.62
N GLN A 12 0.49 -7.64 22.67
CA GLN A 12 -0.28 -6.82 23.62
C GLN A 12 -1.02 -5.65 22.94
N PRO A 13 -0.41 -4.88 22.02
CA PRO A 13 -1.12 -3.85 21.26
C PRO A 13 -2.29 -4.40 20.42
N LEU A 14 -2.19 -5.64 19.93
CA LEU A 14 -3.27 -6.28 19.17
C LEU A 14 -4.44 -6.67 20.07
N ILE A 15 -4.18 -7.09 21.31
CA ILE A 15 -5.23 -7.39 22.30
C ILE A 15 -5.98 -6.10 22.64
N ILE A 16 -5.25 -5.02 22.96
CA ILE A 16 -5.84 -3.70 23.24
C ILE A 16 -6.67 -3.20 22.05
N TYR A 17 -6.16 -3.38 20.82
CA TYR A 17 -6.92 -3.05 19.61
C TYR A 17 -8.26 -3.80 19.53
N GLU A 18 -8.28 -5.09 19.89
CA GLU A 18 -9.47 -5.94 19.81
C GLU A 18 -10.49 -5.68 20.92
N GLU A 19 -10.02 -5.39 22.14
CA GLU A 19 -10.88 -5.30 23.33
C GLU A 19 -11.35 -3.87 23.59
N ASP A 20 -10.50 -2.87 23.36
CA ASP A 20 -10.73 -1.50 23.84
C ASP A 20 -10.99 -0.48 22.70
N ILE A 21 -10.45 -0.71 21.51
CA ILE A 21 -10.49 0.29 20.43
C ILE A 21 -11.72 0.11 19.53
N ASN A 22 -12.75 0.91 19.81
CA ASN A 22 -14.05 0.86 19.13
C ASN A 22 -14.30 2.02 18.16
N ILE A 23 -13.42 3.02 18.13
CA ILE A 23 -13.57 4.20 17.25
C ILE A 23 -12.84 3.94 15.92
N SER A 24 -13.57 3.98 14.80
CA SER A 24 -13.03 3.65 13.47
C SER A 24 -11.76 4.40 13.09
N ALA A 25 -11.62 5.68 13.44
CA ALA A 25 -10.41 6.45 13.16
C ALA A 25 -9.20 5.94 13.97
N GLN A 26 -9.42 5.63 15.25
CA GLN A 26 -8.39 5.08 16.13
C GLN A 26 -7.98 3.67 15.70
N GLN A 27 -8.95 2.85 15.25
CA GLN A 27 -8.65 1.52 14.70
C GLN A 27 -7.69 1.59 13.51
N PHE A 28 -7.95 2.51 12.58
CA PHE A 28 -7.05 2.75 11.45
C PHE A 28 -5.65 3.16 11.92
N ASP A 29 -5.57 4.14 12.82
CA ASP A 29 -4.29 4.60 13.35
C ASP A 29 -3.52 3.47 14.03
N CYS A 30 -4.16 2.71 14.93
CA CYS A 30 -3.55 1.55 15.59
C CYS A 30 -2.94 0.57 14.60
N ILE A 31 -3.66 0.22 13.53
CA ILE A 31 -3.14 -0.68 12.49
C ILE A 31 -1.90 -0.08 11.83
N VAL A 32 -1.93 1.21 11.47
CA VAL A 32 -0.78 1.89 10.85
C VAL A 32 0.43 1.90 11.77
N TRP A 33 0.24 2.18 13.06
CA TRP A 33 1.31 2.16 14.06
C TRP A 33 1.92 0.76 14.24
N ILE A 34 1.07 -0.27 14.40
CA ILE A 34 1.55 -1.65 14.59
C ILE A 34 2.29 -2.13 13.34
N VAL A 35 1.77 -1.85 12.14
CA VAL A 35 2.47 -2.15 10.88
C VAL A 35 3.83 -1.46 10.83
N GLY A 36 3.89 -0.18 11.18
CA GLY A 36 5.15 0.57 11.24
C GLY A 36 6.17 -0.06 12.18
N ILE A 37 5.75 -0.44 13.39
CA ILE A 37 6.59 -1.11 14.39
C ILE A 37 7.12 -2.44 13.85
N LEU A 38 6.27 -3.27 13.24
CA LEU A 38 6.66 -4.58 12.70
C LEU A 38 7.61 -4.48 11.51
N CYS A 39 7.50 -3.42 10.71
CA CYS A 39 8.41 -3.17 9.59
C CYS A 39 9.80 -2.68 10.04
N THR A 40 10.02 -2.41 11.32
CA THR A 40 11.36 -2.11 11.87
C THR A 40 12.22 -3.37 12.01
N HIS A 41 13.41 -3.26 12.63
CA HIS A 41 14.38 -4.36 12.76
C HIS A 41 13.98 -5.48 13.74
N ILE A 42 12.70 -5.87 13.80
CA ILE A 42 12.22 -7.01 14.58
C ILE A 42 12.68 -8.31 13.89
N ASN A 43 13.78 -8.88 14.36
CA ASN A 43 14.38 -10.09 13.78
C ASN A 43 14.29 -11.33 14.69
N LEU A 44 13.71 -11.18 15.88
CA LEU A 44 13.70 -12.21 16.92
C LEU A 44 12.60 -13.28 16.73
N LEU A 45 11.50 -12.92 16.09
CA LEU A 45 10.40 -13.85 15.80
C LEU A 45 10.82 -14.92 14.79
N ASP A 46 10.31 -16.13 14.90
CA ASP A 46 10.36 -17.09 13.80
C ASP A 46 9.34 -16.70 12.71
N ASN A 47 9.43 -17.37 11.55
CA ASN A 47 8.56 -17.09 10.41
C ASN A 47 7.08 -17.36 10.71
N GLU A 48 6.78 -18.39 11.49
CA GLU A 48 5.39 -18.77 11.78
C GLU A 48 4.71 -17.72 12.64
N ASN A 49 5.33 -17.34 13.75
CA ASN A 49 4.83 -16.31 14.67
C ASN A 49 4.67 -14.96 13.97
N TYR A 50 5.67 -14.54 13.19
CA TYR A 50 5.57 -13.30 12.42
C TYR A 50 4.43 -13.34 11.41
N ASN A 51 4.32 -14.43 10.65
CA ASN A 51 3.26 -14.58 9.65
C ASN A 51 1.86 -14.57 10.28
N ASN A 52 1.69 -15.22 11.43
CA ASN A 52 0.42 -15.20 12.15
C ASN A 52 0.01 -13.78 12.56
N ILE A 53 0.96 -12.99 13.07
CA ILE A 53 0.74 -11.59 13.43
C ILE A 53 0.42 -10.75 12.18
N ALA A 54 1.19 -10.92 11.10
CA ALA A 54 0.99 -10.17 9.86
C ALA A 54 -0.37 -10.46 9.21
N LEU A 55 -0.79 -11.73 9.19
CA LEU A 55 -2.10 -12.14 8.71
C LEU A 55 -3.21 -11.54 9.58
N LYS A 56 -3.09 -11.59 10.91
CA LYS A 56 -4.07 -11.03 11.84
C LYS A 56 -4.23 -9.52 11.62
N LEU A 57 -3.13 -8.78 11.48
CA LEU A 57 -3.16 -7.34 11.15
C LEU A 57 -3.82 -7.06 9.80
N THR A 58 -3.49 -7.85 8.78
CA THR A 58 -4.07 -7.68 7.44
C THR A 58 -5.59 -7.94 7.47
N GLN A 59 -6.04 -8.92 8.25
CA GLN A 59 -7.47 -9.19 8.46
C GLN A 59 -8.17 -8.04 9.17
N HIS A 60 -7.55 -7.44 10.19
CA HIS A 60 -8.08 -6.27 10.88
C HIS A 60 -8.18 -5.06 9.95
N ALA A 61 -7.15 -4.79 9.15
CA ALA A 61 -7.19 -3.75 8.11
C ALA A 61 -8.34 -3.96 7.12
N ASN A 62 -8.59 -5.20 6.72
CA ASN A 62 -9.67 -5.54 5.81
C ASN A 62 -11.08 -5.46 6.45
N LYS A 63 -11.17 -5.39 7.79
CA LYS A 63 -12.43 -5.27 8.55
C LYS A 63 -12.74 -3.84 9.01
N LEU A 64 -11.87 -2.87 8.72
CA LEU A 64 -12.13 -1.45 9.01
C LEU A 64 -13.47 -0.99 8.41
N LEU A 65 -14.14 -0.06 9.07
CA LEU A 65 -15.50 0.33 8.69
C LEU A 65 -15.60 0.95 7.28
N LYS A 66 -14.67 1.86 6.95
CA LYS A 66 -14.69 2.61 5.68
C LYS A 66 -13.83 1.93 4.62
N LYS A 67 -14.33 1.88 3.38
CA LYS A 67 -13.60 1.28 2.25
C LYS A 67 -12.28 2.00 1.92
N LYS A 68 -12.23 3.32 2.05
CA LYS A 68 -11.00 4.11 1.96
C LYS A 68 -9.95 3.64 2.98
N ASP A 69 -10.37 3.42 4.22
CA ASP A 69 -9.48 3.01 5.30
C ASP A 69 -9.05 1.54 5.11
N GLN A 70 -9.95 0.66 4.66
CA GLN A 70 -9.59 -0.71 4.25
C GLN A 70 -8.55 -0.70 3.11
N CYS A 71 -8.72 0.16 2.10
CA CYS A 71 -7.78 0.29 0.99
C CYS A 71 -6.38 0.67 1.48
N ILE A 72 -6.28 1.76 2.25
CA ILE A 72 -5.00 2.29 2.73
C ILE A 72 -4.38 1.33 3.77
N GLY A 73 -5.16 0.81 4.71
CA GLY A 73 -4.70 -0.10 5.74
C GLY A 73 -4.10 -1.38 5.15
N VAL A 74 -4.81 -2.04 4.24
CA VAL A 74 -4.30 -3.25 3.57
C VAL A 74 -3.09 -2.92 2.70
N LEU A 75 -3.07 -1.75 2.05
CA LEU A 75 -1.92 -1.28 1.28
C LEU A 75 -0.68 -1.13 2.16
N LYS A 76 -0.83 -0.60 3.39
CA LYS A 76 0.27 -0.54 4.37
C LYS A 76 0.70 -1.92 4.84
N CYS A 77 -0.23 -2.85 5.08
CA CYS A 77 0.09 -4.22 5.46
C CYS A 77 0.96 -4.96 4.44
N SER A 78 0.96 -4.57 3.15
CA SER A 78 1.88 -5.14 2.15
C SER A 78 3.36 -5.06 2.57
N HIS A 79 3.75 -4.01 3.31
CA HIS A 79 5.13 -3.82 3.79
C HIS A 79 5.57 -4.90 4.77
N LEU A 80 4.64 -5.49 5.54
CA LEU A 80 4.93 -6.59 6.47
C LEU A 80 5.58 -7.78 5.75
N TYR A 81 5.27 -7.96 4.47
CA TYR A 81 5.74 -9.06 3.64
C TYR A 81 6.90 -8.67 2.72
N TRP A 82 7.48 -7.47 2.88
CA TRP A 82 8.54 -7.00 1.99
C TRP A 82 9.77 -6.40 2.68
N GLU A 83 9.57 -5.58 3.72
CA GLU A 83 10.66 -4.77 4.29
C GLU A 83 11.77 -5.64 4.90
N ASN A 84 11.36 -6.65 5.67
CA ASN A 84 12.30 -7.56 6.30
C ASN A 84 12.57 -8.77 5.40
N LYS A 85 13.82 -8.91 4.93
CA LYS A 85 14.27 -10.04 4.08
C LYS A 85 13.94 -11.42 4.67
N LYS A 86 13.93 -11.55 6.00
CA LYS A 86 13.62 -12.80 6.70
C LYS A 86 12.17 -13.25 6.48
N TYR A 87 11.24 -12.31 6.39
CA TYR A 87 9.80 -12.57 6.29
C TYR A 87 9.22 -12.21 4.92
N ARG A 88 10.07 -12.03 3.90
CA ARG A 88 9.64 -11.65 2.56
C ARG A 88 8.72 -12.70 1.95
N ASN A 89 7.59 -12.24 1.40
CA ASN A 89 6.64 -13.08 0.70
C ASN A 89 5.95 -12.26 -0.42
N SER A 90 6.47 -12.39 -1.64
CA SER A 90 5.99 -11.67 -2.83
C SER A 90 4.51 -11.91 -3.11
N ASN A 91 4.05 -13.15 -2.97
CA ASN A 91 2.64 -13.51 -3.14
C ASN A 91 1.72 -12.76 -2.16
N LYS A 92 2.14 -12.62 -0.90
CA LYS A 92 1.36 -11.87 0.10
C LYS A 92 1.37 -10.36 -0.15
N VAL A 93 2.46 -9.83 -0.70
CA VAL A 93 2.49 -8.44 -1.19
C VAL A 93 1.43 -8.24 -2.25
N ILE A 94 1.42 -9.05 -3.31
CA ILE A 94 0.46 -8.87 -4.42
C ILE A 94 -0.99 -9.10 -3.99
N GLU A 95 -1.26 -10.06 -3.09
CA GLU A 95 -2.59 -10.24 -2.49
C GLU A 95 -3.10 -8.97 -1.80
N CYS A 96 -2.24 -8.29 -1.03
CA CYS A 96 -2.59 -7.02 -0.39
C CYS A 96 -2.86 -5.93 -1.43
N LEU A 97 -1.97 -5.81 -2.42
CA LEU A 97 -2.09 -4.80 -3.47
C LEU A 97 -3.38 -4.96 -4.30
N GLN A 98 -3.70 -6.17 -4.73
CA GLN A 98 -4.93 -6.48 -5.47
C GLN A 98 -6.18 -6.23 -4.61
N LYS A 99 -6.11 -6.54 -3.31
CA LYS A 99 -7.21 -6.27 -2.39
C LYS A 99 -7.43 -4.77 -2.20
N SER A 100 -6.37 -3.98 -2.16
CA SER A 100 -6.45 -2.50 -2.12
C SER A 100 -7.10 -1.93 -3.37
N ILE A 101 -6.78 -2.43 -4.58
CA ILE A 101 -7.45 -2.01 -5.83
C ILE A 101 -8.97 -2.21 -5.71
N LYS A 102 -9.40 -3.41 -5.34
CA LYS A 102 -10.83 -3.73 -5.16
C LYS A 102 -11.50 -2.79 -4.15
N ASN A 103 -10.82 -2.46 -3.06
CA ASN A 103 -11.36 -1.54 -2.05
C ASN A 103 -11.43 -0.09 -2.55
N ALA A 104 -10.47 0.35 -3.36
CA ALA A 104 -10.45 1.67 -3.98
C ALA A 104 -11.59 1.83 -5.01
N GLU A 105 -11.82 0.82 -5.85
CA GLU A 105 -12.94 0.80 -6.81
C GLU A 105 -14.29 1.00 -6.10
N ILE A 106 -14.53 0.26 -5.01
CA ILE A 106 -15.75 0.40 -4.21
C ILE A 106 -15.81 1.77 -3.52
N ALA A 107 -14.66 2.29 -3.03
CA ALA A 107 -14.61 3.59 -2.39
C ALA A 107 -14.97 4.73 -3.36
N ILE A 108 -14.55 4.66 -4.63
CA ILE A 108 -14.89 5.65 -5.66
C ILE A 108 -16.40 5.68 -5.92
N GLN A 109 -17.06 4.51 -5.98
CA GLN A 109 -18.51 4.43 -6.18
C GLN A 109 -19.30 5.20 -5.11
N SER A 110 -18.75 5.32 -3.90
CA SER A 110 -19.36 6.06 -2.79
C SER A 110 -18.99 7.55 -2.78
N ASN A 111 -17.77 7.89 -3.19
CA ASN A 111 -17.29 9.27 -3.29
C ASN A 111 -16.14 9.33 -4.32
N ASN A 112 -16.34 10.11 -5.39
CA ASN A 112 -15.37 10.29 -6.46
C ASN A 112 -14.02 10.88 -6.00
N ASP A 113 -13.96 11.62 -4.89
CA ASP A 113 -12.70 12.13 -4.32
C ASP A 113 -11.73 11.01 -3.92
N ASN A 114 -12.23 9.77 -3.78
CA ASN A 114 -11.41 8.60 -3.51
C ASN A 114 -10.55 8.17 -4.71
N ILE A 115 -10.65 8.83 -5.87
CA ILE A 115 -9.71 8.63 -6.98
C ILE A 115 -8.24 8.83 -6.57
N ILE A 116 -7.98 9.67 -5.57
CA ILE A 116 -6.64 9.84 -4.98
C ILE A 116 -6.01 8.52 -4.53
N LEU A 117 -6.82 7.53 -4.15
CA LEU A 117 -6.33 6.21 -3.75
C LEU A 117 -5.56 5.50 -4.87
N PHE A 118 -5.94 5.73 -6.14
CA PHE A 118 -5.25 5.14 -7.28
C PHE A 118 -3.84 5.69 -7.45
N THR A 119 -3.60 6.95 -7.07
CA THR A 119 -2.23 7.51 -7.03
C THR A 119 -1.37 6.83 -5.97
N TYR A 120 -1.94 6.55 -4.79
CA TYR A 120 -1.24 5.84 -3.71
C TYR A 120 -0.96 4.38 -4.07
N MET A 121 -1.89 3.73 -4.77
CA MET A 121 -1.65 2.38 -5.28
C MET A 121 -0.57 2.38 -6.35
N LEU A 122 -0.64 3.28 -7.33
CA LEU A 122 0.36 3.38 -8.38
C LEU A 122 1.76 3.59 -7.78
N ASP A 123 1.92 4.55 -6.87
CA ASP A 123 3.18 4.77 -6.14
C ASP A 123 3.69 3.49 -5.47
N LYS A 124 2.81 2.74 -4.79
CA LYS A 124 3.18 1.49 -4.12
C LYS A 124 3.51 0.36 -5.07
N TYR A 125 2.79 0.20 -6.17
CA TYR A 125 3.14 -0.77 -7.20
C TYR A 125 4.50 -0.44 -7.82
N LEU A 126 4.78 0.83 -8.11
CA LEU A 126 6.09 1.27 -8.62
C LEU A 126 7.22 1.00 -7.62
N TYR A 127 6.99 1.19 -6.32
CA TYR A 127 7.95 0.83 -5.27
C TYR A 127 8.34 -0.65 -5.32
N TYR A 128 7.35 -1.55 -5.40
CA TYR A 128 7.61 -2.99 -5.46
C TYR A 128 8.20 -3.44 -6.79
N TYR A 129 7.79 -2.79 -7.88
CA TYR A 129 8.34 -3.01 -9.22
C TYR A 129 9.82 -2.61 -9.30
N GLU A 130 10.19 -1.43 -8.77
CA GLU A 130 11.58 -1.01 -8.64
C GLU A 130 12.40 -1.99 -7.80
N ALA A 131 11.80 -2.51 -6.73
CA ALA A 131 12.42 -3.51 -5.87
C ALA A 131 12.45 -4.93 -6.49
N GLN A 132 12.03 -5.09 -7.74
CA GLN A 132 12.01 -6.34 -8.50
C GLN A 132 11.18 -7.45 -7.84
N ASN A 133 10.03 -7.09 -7.27
CA ASN A 133 9.02 -8.07 -6.88
C ASN A 133 8.46 -8.76 -8.14
N ILE A 134 8.70 -10.07 -8.26
CA ILE A 134 8.33 -10.88 -9.43
C ILE A 134 6.82 -10.94 -9.72
N ASP A 135 5.98 -10.72 -8.71
CA ASP A 135 4.53 -10.82 -8.85
C ASP A 135 3.90 -9.49 -9.27
N VAL A 136 4.68 -8.41 -9.32
CA VAL A 136 4.23 -7.09 -9.81
C VAL A 136 4.46 -6.98 -11.30
N SER A 137 3.38 -6.98 -12.08
CA SER A 137 3.42 -6.91 -13.54
C SER A 137 3.36 -5.48 -14.08
N GLU A 138 4.00 -5.27 -15.23
CA GLU A 138 3.88 -4.05 -16.04
C GLU A 138 2.41 -3.79 -16.42
N GLU A 139 1.65 -4.84 -16.74
CA GLU A 139 0.22 -4.76 -17.09
C GLU A 139 -0.61 -4.07 -15.98
N THR A 140 -0.38 -4.42 -14.72
CA THR A 140 -1.13 -3.80 -13.60
C THR A 140 -0.72 -2.33 -13.42
N LEU A 141 0.55 -2.00 -13.67
CA LEU A 141 1.02 -0.62 -13.63
C LEU A 141 0.37 0.23 -14.72
N HIS A 142 0.33 -0.27 -15.96
CA HIS A 142 -0.34 0.43 -17.07
C HIS A 142 -1.84 0.61 -16.78
N TYR A 143 -2.52 -0.41 -16.25
CA TYR A 143 -3.92 -0.29 -15.82
C TYR A 143 -4.14 0.85 -14.80
N LEU A 144 -3.28 0.95 -13.78
CA LEU A 144 -3.37 2.03 -12.78
C LEU A 144 -3.04 3.40 -13.37
N ILE A 145 -2.09 3.47 -14.30
CA ILE A 145 -1.73 4.70 -15.03
C ILE A 145 -2.91 5.16 -15.88
N ASP A 146 -3.54 4.26 -16.63
CA ASP A 146 -4.66 4.56 -17.52
C ASP A 146 -5.85 5.12 -16.73
N ILE A 147 -6.21 4.52 -15.60
CA ILE A 147 -7.27 5.05 -14.71
C ILE A 147 -6.94 6.47 -14.25
N CYS A 148 -5.71 6.70 -13.80
CA CYS A 148 -5.31 8.01 -13.30
C CYS A 148 -5.27 9.06 -14.43
N GLN A 149 -4.75 8.69 -15.60
CA GLN A 149 -4.65 9.56 -16.76
C GLN A 149 -6.04 9.96 -17.29
N ASP A 150 -6.96 8.99 -17.37
CA ASP A 150 -8.33 9.23 -17.78
C ASP A 150 -9.04 10.23 -16.88
N TYR A 151 -8.86 10.11 -15.56
CA TYR A 151 -9.41 11.07 -14.61
C TYR A 151 -8.72 12.43 -14.72
N TYR A 152 -7.39 12.46 -14.85
CA TYR A 152 -6.61 13.68 -15.02
C TYR A 152 -7.11 14.52 -16.21
N ASN A 153 -7.42 13.86 -17.34
CA ASN A 153 -7.88 14.50 -18.56
C ASN A 153 -9.32 15.02 -18.47
N LYS A 154 -10.18 14.39 -17.67
CA LYS A 154 -11.61 14.77 -17.52
C LYS A 154 -11.81 15.92 -16.54
N THR A 155 -10.94 16.03 -15.53
CA THR A 155 -11.04 17.08 -14.51
C THR A 155 -10.28 18.32 -14.97
N ASN A 156 -10.90 19.50 -14.93
CA ASN A 156 -10.24 20.75 -15.31
C ASN A 156 -9.55 21.44 -14.11
N ASP A 157 -10.04 21.22 -12.89
CA ASP A 157 -9.54 21.86 -11.68
C ASP A 157 -8.15 21.34 -11.27
N ASP A 158 -7.33 22.22 -10.68
CA ASP A 158 -6.09 21.83 -10.00
C ASP A 158 -6.44 21.17 -8.65
N THR A 159 -6.71 19.87 -8.72
CA THR A 159 -7.05 19.06 -7.56
C THR A 159 -5.79 18.49 -6.91
N ASN A 160 -5.87 18.15 -5.62
CA ASN A 160 -4.82 17.39 -4.94
C ASN A 160 -4.45 16.10 -5.71
N PHE A 161 -5.44 15.47 -6.37
CA PHE A 161 -5.19 14.35 -7.27
C PHE A 161 -4.22 14.69 -8.41
N LYS A 162 -4.44 15.78 -9.15
CA LYS A 162 -3.56 16.16 -10.26
C LYS A 162 -2.13 16.40 -9.80
N GLN A 163 -1.98 17.06 -8.65
CA GLN A 163 -0.67 17.34 -8.06
C GLN A 163 0.06 16.05 -7.69
N GLU A 164 -0.61 15.12 -7.00
CA GLU A 164 0.00 13.83 -6.64
C GLU A 164 0.29 12.97 -7.87
N TYR A 165 -0.62 12.90 -8.85
CA TYR A 165 -0.39 12.14 -10.06
C TYR A 165 0.79 12.67 -10.88
N LYS A 166 0.92 14.00 -11.05
CA LYS A 166 2.08 14.62 -11.69
C LYS A 166 3.40 14.25 -11.00
N LYS A 167 3.42 14.22 -9.66
CA LYS A 167 4.62 13.81 -8.90
C LYS A 167 5.01 12.36 -9.23
N VAL A 168 4.03 11.45 -9.28
CA VAL A 168 4.27 10.03 -9.63
C VAL A 168 4.78 9.90 -11.06
N ILE A 169 4.16 10.57 -12.04
CA ILE A 169 4.60 10.52 -13.44
C ILE A 169 5.99 11.13 -13.61
N LYS A 170 6.31 12.22 -12.89
CA LYS A 170 7.66 12.79 -12.86
C LYS A 170 8.68 11.78 -12.34
N TYR A 171 8.37 11.08 -11.24
CA TYR A 171 9.24 10.04 -10.70
C TYR A 171 9.48 8.92 -11.73
N VAL A 172 8.45 8.43 -12.42
CA VAL A 172 8.62 7.39 -13.46
C VAL A 172 9.48 7.89 -14.62
N HIS A 173 9.22 9.10 -15.11
CA HIS A 173 10.02 9.72 -16.17
C HIS A 173 11.50 9.89 -15.79
N ASP A 174 11.78 10.32 -14.56
CA ASP A 174 13.15 10.46 -14.08
C ASP A 174 13.82 9.09 -13.89
N LYS A 175 13.07 8.05 -13.51
CA LYS A 175 13.57 6.67 -13.45
C LYS A 175 13.84 6.07 -14.82
N GLN A 176 13.03 6.34 -15.83
CA GLN A 176 13.28 5.87 -17.21
C GLN A 176 14.63 6.35 -17.77
N LYS A 177 15.08 7.54 -17.38
CA LYS A 177 16.38 8.08 -17.79
C LYS A 177 17.57 7.38 -17.12
N ASN A 178 17.36 6.85 -15.92
CA ASN A 178 18.43 6.39 -15.03
C ASN A 178 18.39 4.88 -14.75
N SER A 179 17.33 4.17 -15.12
CA SER A 179 17.09 2.76 -14.81
C SER A 179 16.42 2.03 -15.96
N ASN A 180 16.98 0.89 -16.34
CA ASN A 180 16.39 0.02 -17.37
C ASN A 180 15.07 -0.62 -16.92
N VAL A 181 14.83 -0.71 -15.60
CA VAL A 181 13.63 -1.36 -15.03
C VAL A 181 12.35 -0.65 -15.50
N PHE A 182 12.37 0.67 -15.61
CA PHE A 182 11.19 1.47 -15.95
C PHE A 182 10.99 1.71 -17.45
N GLN A 183 11.88 1.23 -18.32
CA GLN A 183 11.83 1.52 -19.76
C GLN A 183 10.52 1.08 -20.44
N LYS A 184 9.88 0.04 -19.91
CA LYS A 184 8.63 -0.51 -20.46
C LYS A 184 7.37 0.09 -19.85
N ILE A 185 7.50 0.93 -18.81
CA ILE A 185 6.36 1.61 -18.20
C ILE A 185 6.00 2.80 -19.09
N ASN A 186 4.80 2.81 -19.66
CA ASN A 186 4.36 3.85 -20.59
C ASN A 186 3.65 4.95 -19.80
N ILE A 187 4.03 6.20 -20.03
CA ILE A 187 3.47 7.37 -19.33
C ILE A 187 3.26 8.52 -20.33
N ASP A 188 2.22 9.35 -20.08
CA ASP A 188 2.05 10.60 -20.80
C ASP A 188 2.87 11.71 -20.13
N THR A 189 3.94 12.14 -20.78
CA THR A 189 4.83 13.21 -20.26
C THR A 189 4.31 14.61 -20.56
N SER A 190 3.24 14.76 -21.36
CA SER A 190 2.65 16.06 -21.69
C SER A 190 2.15 16.78 -20.43
N ILE A 191 1.66 16.02 -19.46
CA ILE A 191 1.14 16.53 -18.17
C ILE A 191 2.23 17.18 -17.30
N LEU A 192 3.51 16.91 -17.58
CA LEU A 192 4.65 17.49 -16.85
C LEU A 192 5.03 18.89 -17.34
N ARG A 193 4.50 19.31 -18.51
CA ARG A 193 4.77 20.61 -19.13
C ARG A 193 3.70 21.64 -18.80
N SER A 194 2.52 21.18 -18.36
CA SER A 194 1.39 22.00 -17.89
C SER A 194 1.51 22.34 -16.42
#